data_AF-A0A1E4S7S2-F1
#
_entry.id   AF-A0A1E4S7S2-F1
#
_cell.length_a   1.000
_cell.length_b   1.000
_cell.length_c   1.000
_cell.angle_alpha   90.00
_cell.angle_beta   90.00
_cell.angle_gamma   90.00
#
_symmetry.space_group_name_H-M   'P 1'
#
loop_
_entity.id
_entity.type
_entity.pdbx_description
1 polymer ?
#
loop_
_entity_poly.entity_id
_entity_poly.type
_entity_poly.pdbx_seq_one_letter_code
_entity_poly.pdbx_strand_id
1 'polypeptide(L)'
;MLSSKPKFIFALVITDIQNVPKHSGSCFVKWRILNTLPSIKGRTPAAHVKDFKAVWKHTEEGIVKVGTKDKALQPKIVELEVYHITRHHSHHHHQNNYHPDIPLLDELPSVRQTSYLGKVTVNLSEFAGIEGTQPMRYLLKDSKVNAVLNVEVGMTLIKGNLADYVVPPIRSKGLLNMFEDSVYESSSSGSKHGAASAVSPFSESKLHRSAKITSDPVITRLYQKTFEISWDRRPGEFSAEECVDDIIVGGDGWAKNEEGENFIDVQLASLKSHSHHQARHNTLYSPTTEYESVQTPSHKSWQVHHIVR
;
A
#
# COMPACT_ATOMS: atom_id res chain seq x y z
N MET A 1 -21.98 6.08 -40.81
CA MET A 1 -22.73 6.19 -39.55
C MET A 1 -21.90 7.01 -38.57
N LEU A 2 -22.40 8.14 -38.07
CA LEU A 2 -21.70 8.95 -37.07
C LEU A 2 -21.50 8.11 -35.81
N SER A 3 -20.28 7.64 -35.56
CA SER A 3 -19.93 6.88 -34.35
C SER A 3 -20.20 7.75 -33.13
N SER A 4 -21.34 7.51 -32.47
CA SER A 4 -21.69 8.17 -31.22
C SER A 4 -20.79 7.61 -30.13
N LYS A 5 -20.00 8.47 -29.49
CA LYS A 5 -19.10 8.09 -28.38
C LYS A 5 -19.83 7.18 -27.37
N PRO A 6 -19.26 6.01 -27.01
CA PRO A 6 -19.88 5.12 -26.05
C PRO A 6 -20.08 5.81 -24.71
N LYS A 7 -21.20 5.49 -24.05
CA LYS A 7 -21.53 6.01 -22.71
C LYS A 7 -21.43 4.88 -21.72
N PHE A 8 -20.84 5.16 -20.57
CA PHE A 8 -20.68 4.23 -19.47
C PHE A 8 -21.24 4.86 -18.19
N ILE A 9 -21.74 4.04 -17.29
CA ILE A 9 -21.82 4.38 -15.87
C ILE A 9 -20.49 3.97 -15.25
N PHE A 10 -19.81 4.91 -14.61
CA PHE A 10 -18.68 4.58 -13.75
C PHE A 10 -19.20 4.36 -12.32
N ALA A 11 -18.56 3.43 -11.62
CA ALA A 11 -18.69 3.27 -10.17
C ALA A 11 -17.30 3.42 -9.55
N LEU A 12 -17.19 4.29 -8.55
CA LEU A 12 -15.96 4.54 -7.80
C LEU A 12 -16.25 4.32 -6.31
N VAL A 13 -15.57 3.35 -5.72
CA VAL A 13 -15.60 3.12 -4.26
C VAL A 13 -14.25 3.54 -3.70
N ILE A 14 -14.23 4.53 -2.80
CA ILE A 14 -13.04 4.94 -2.08
C ILE A 14 -13.06 4.23 -0.72
N THR A 15 -12.25 3.19 -0.59
CA THR A 15 -12.33 2.26 0.55
C THR A 15 -11.57 2.78 1.76
N ASP A 16 -10.24 2.84 1.65
CA ASP A 16 -9.35 3.25 2.74
C ASP A 16 -8.00 3.76 2.23
N ILE A 17 -7.30 4.48 3.09
CA ILE A 17 -5.88 4.81 2.93
C ILE A 17 -5.07 4.21 4.07
N GLN A 18 -3.89 3.67 3.75
CA GLN A 18 -2.96 3.05 4.68
C GLN A 18 -1.62 3.78 4.66
N ASN A 19 -0.82 3.60 5.72
CA ASN A 19 0.48 4.23 5.90
C ASN A 19 0.42 5.77 5.88
N VAL A 20 -0.63 6.35 6.47
CA VAL A 20 -0.72 7.81 6.69
C VAL A 20 0.33 8.20 7.73
N PRO A 21 1.16 9.24 7.51
CA PRO A 21 2.32 9.54 8.36
C PRO A 21 1.97 9.94 9.81
N LYS A 22 0.82 10.59 10.02
CA LYS A 22 0.40 11.10 11.32
C LYS A 22 -0.65 10.18 11.91
N HIS A 23 -0.46 9.76 13.17
CA HIS A 23 -1.40 8.90 13.90
C HIS A 23 -2.68 9.63 14.34
N SER A 24 -2.73 10.97 14.25
CA SER A 24 -3.87 11.79 14.66
C SER A 24 -4.36 12.69 13.51
N GLY A 25 -5.62 13.12 13.59
CA GLY A 25 -6.28 13.95 12.59
C GLY A 25 -7.29 13.18 11.73
N SER A 26 -7.63 13.74 10.58
CA SER A 26 -8.61 13.15 9.66
C SER A 26 -8.14 13.27 8.21
N CYS A 27 -8.42 12.30 7.37
CA CYS A 27 -8.17 12.37 5.94
C CYS A 27 -9.46 12.58 5.15
N PHE A 28 -9.36 13.17 3.96
CA PHE A 28 -10.42 13.13 2.95
C PHE A 28 -9.82 13.06 1.56
N VAL A 29 -10.62 12.61 0.61
CA VAL A 29 -10.22 12.46 -0.79
C VAL A 29 -11.13 13.36 -1.65
N LYS A 30 -10.54 14.22 -2.48
CA LYS A 30 -11.24 14.91 -3.56
C LYS A 30 -11.05 14.10 -4.83
N TRP A 31 -12.09 13.98 -5.65
CA TRP A 31 -11.99 13.27 -6.92
C TRP A 31 -12.60 14.09 -8.05
N ARG A 32 -12.07 13.94 -9.26
CA ARG A 32 -12.59 14.58 -10.47
C ARG A 32 -12.29 13.76 -11.72
N ILE A 33 -13.18 13.81 -12.70
CA ILE A 33 -12.98 13.19 -14.00
C ILE A 33 -12.44 14.23 -14.97
N LEU A 34 -11.23 13.98 -15.48
CA LEU A 34 -10.54 14.91 -16.38
C LEU A 34 -11.26 15.04 -17.72
N ASN A 35 -11.15 16.22 -18.32
CA ASN A 35 -11.62 16.53 -19.67
C ASN A 35 -13.11 16.14 -19.89
N THR A 36 -13.96 16.48 -18.91
CA THR A 36 -15.41 16.25 -18.97
C THR A 36 -16.16 17.56 -18.78
N LEU A 37 -17.18 17.79 -19.62
CA LEU A 37 -18.13 18.89 -19.49
C LEU A 37 -19.56 18.32 -19.43
N PRO A 38 -20.37 18.68 -18.41
CA PRO A 38 -19.97 19.45 -17.23
C PRO A 38 -18.90 18.73 -16.40
N SER A 39 -18.18 19.46 -15.55
CA SER A 39 -17.17 18.89 -14.65
C SER A 39 -17.83 17.91 -13.69
N ILE A 40 -17.39 16.65 -13.71
CA ILE A 40 -17.82 15.63 -12.75
C ILE A 40 -16.75 15.52 -11.68
N LYS A 41 -17.11 15.83 -10.44
CA LYS A 41 -16.21 15.87 -9.29
C LYS A 41 -16.98 15.68 -7.99
N GLY A 42 -16.28 15.27 -6.95
CA GLY A 42 -16.84 15.10 -5.61
C GLY A 42 -15.75 15.03 -4.55
N ARG A 43 -16.16 14.74 -3.32
CA ARG A 43 -15.25 14.64 -2.18
C ARG A 43 -15.85 13.74 -1.11
N THR A 44 -15.00 12.90 -0.51
CA THR A 44 -15.38 12.09 0.64
C THR A 44 -15.59 12.93 1.90
N PRO A 45 -16.44 12.47 2.85
CA PRO A 45 -16.41 12.97 4.21
C PRO A 45 -15.01 12.84 4.84
N ALA A 46 -14.69 13.67 5.82
CA ALA A 46 -13.44 13.51 6.56
C ALA A 46 -13.54 12.25 7.46
N ALA A 47 -12.60 11.32 7.30
CA ALA A 47 -12.49 10.11 8.10
C ALA A 47 -11.33 10.25 9.09
N HIS A 48 -11.55 9.87 10.35
CA HIS A 48 -10.50 9.90 11.37
C HIS A 48 -9.39 8.90 11.05
N VAL A 49 -8.15 9.32 11.30
CA VAL A 49 -6.99 8.43 11.23
C VAL A 49 -6.90 7.65 12.53
N LYS A 50 -6.86 6.31 12.43
CA LYS A 50 -6.61 5.37 13.51
C LYS A 50 -5.65 4.32 12.99
N ASP A 51 -4.62 3.97 13.76
CA ASP A 51 -3.62 2.96 13.36
C ASP A 51 -3.00 3.24 11.97
N PHE A 52 -2.65 4.51 11.72
CA PHE A 52 -2.12 5.02 10.44
C PHE A 52 -3.02 4.76 9.21
N LYS A 53 -4.32 4.52 9.46
CA LYS A 53 -5.33 4.20 8.46
C LYS A 53 -6.55 5.11 8.59
N ALA A 54 -7.16 5.48 7.47
CA ALA A 54 -8.47 6.13 7.45
C ALA A 54 -9.38 5.38 6.48
N VAL A 55 -10.63 5.14 6.89
CA VAL A 55 -11.61 4.32 6.15
C VAL A 55 -12.83 5.17 5.81
N TRP A 56 -13.28 5.11 4.56
CA TRP A 56 -14.48 5.83 4.08
C TRP A 56 -15.58 4.87 3.62
N LYS A 57 -15.25 3.87 2.79
CA LYS A 57 -16.24 3.06 2.04
C LYS A 57 -17.25 3.94 1.29
N HIS A 58 -16.76 5.00 0.67
CA HIS A 58 -17.59 6.00 0.01
C HIS A 58 -17.77 5.63 -1.45
N THR A 59 -19.03 5.51 -1.89
CA THR A 59 -19.39 5.12 -3.25
C THR A 59 -19.93 6.31 -4.03
N GLU A 60 -19.45 6.45 -5.26
CA GLU A 60 -19.87 7.48 -6.20
C GLU A 60 -20.13 6.85 -7.57
N GLU A 61 -21.20 7.27 -8.22
CA GLU A 61 -21.58 6.78 -9.55
C GLU A 61 -21.93 7.95 -10.46
N GLY A 62 -21.73 7.76 -11.77
CA GLY A 62 -22.15 8.76 -12.74
C GLY A 62 -21.92 8.33 -14.17
N ILE A 63 -22.43 9.15 -15.10
CA ILE A 63 -22.36 8.84 -16.53
C ILE A 63 -21.14 9.54 -17.14
N VAL A 64 -20.32 8.77 -17.86
CA VAL A 64 -19.17 9.27 -18.62
C VAL A 64 -19.26 8.88 -20.09
N LYS A 65 -18.91 9.84 -20.96
CA LYS A 65 -18.67 9.59 -22.38
C LYS A 65 -17.19 9.28 -22.58
N VAL A 66 -16.88 8.17 -23.22
CA VAL A 66 -15.51 7.76 -23.52
C VAL A 66 -15.23 8.01 -25.00
N GLY A 67 -14.09 8.63 -25.31
CA GLY A 67 -13.68 8.89 -26.69
C GLY A 67 -13.23 7.59 -27.36
N THR A 68 -13.35 7.53 -28.68
CA THR A 68 -12.91 6.38 -29.48
C THR A 68 -11.99 6.89 -30.60
N LYS A 69 -10.88 6.19 -30.83
CA LYS A 69 -9.97 6.42 -31.96
C LYS A 69 -9.63 5.05 -32.54
N ASP A 70 -9.90 4.84 -33.83
CA ASP A 70 -9.63 3.56 -34.50
C ASP A 70 -10.23 2.35 -33.74
N LYS A 71 -11.48 2.52 -33.26
CA LYS A 71 -12.20 1.59 -32.36
C LYS A 71 -11.59 1.40 -30.96
N ALA A 72 -10.37 1.86 -30.69
CA ALA A 72 -9.80 1.82 -29.35
C ALA A 72 -10.42 2.89 -28.44
N LEU A 73 -10.78 2.47 -27.22
CA LEU A 73 -11.24 3.40 -26.19
C LEU A 73 -10.07 4.30 -25.77
N GLN A 74 -10.30 5.60 -25.79
CA GLN A 74 -9.34 6.60 -25.34
C GLN A 74 -9.31 6.69 -23.82
N PRO A 75 -8.16 7.01 -23.22
CA PRO A 75 -8.04 7.15 -21.77
C PRO A 75 -9.06 8.12 -21.19
N LYS A 76 -9.75 7.69 -20.13
CA LYS A 76 -10.69 8.51 -19.38
C LYS A 76 -10.25 8.59 -17.93
N ILE A 77 -9.49 9.62 -17.61
CA ILE A 77 -8.77 9.71 -16.35
C ILE A 77 -9.67 10.24 -15.23
N VAL A 78 -9.72 9.53 -14.11
CA VAL A 78 -10.15 10.06 -12.81
C VAL A 78 -8.91 10.34 -11.97
N GLU A 79 -8.89 11.53 -11.36
CA GLU A 79 -7.84 11.96 -10.44
C GLU A 79 -8.42 12.01 -9.03
N LEU A 80 -7.70 11.40 -8.08
CA LEU A 80 -8.01 11.39 -6.66
C LEU A 80 -6.89 12.09 -5.90
N GLU A 81 -7.20 13.17 -5.19
CA GLU A 81 -6.28 13.93 -4.36
C GLU A 81 -6.57 13.67 -2.89
N VAL A 82 -5.55 13.29 -2.12
CA VAL A 82 -5.68 12.98 -0.70
C VAL A 82 -5.16 14.13 0.14
N TYR A 83 -5.92 14.49 1.17
CA TYR A 83 -5.58 15.55 2.11
C TYR A 83 -5.71 15.04 3.54
N HIS A 84 -4.83 15.53 4.42
CA HIS A 84 -4.85 15.31 5.86
C HIS A 84 -5.17 16.60 6.61
N ILE A 85 -6.04 16.52 7.60
CA ILE A 85 -6.53 17.61 8.43
C ILE A 85 -6.00 17.39 9.85
N THR A 86 -5.26 18.36 10.38
CA THR A 86 -4.85 18.42 11.78
C THR A 86 -5.49 19.65 12.44
N ARG A 87 -5.84 19.54 13.73
CA ARG A 87 -6.19 20.71 14.56
C ARG A 87 -4.97 21.07 15.39
N HIS A 88 -4.51 22.31 15.29
CA HIS A 88 -3.49 22.84 16.20
C HIS A 88 -4.14 23.80 17.18
N HIS A 89 -3.84 23.64 18.46
CA HIS A 89 -4.15 24.64 19.47
C HIS A 89 -3.00 25.65 19.42
N SER A 90 -3.30 26.91 19.14
CA SER A 90 -2.30 27.98 19.20
C SER A 90 -1.98 28.25 20.66
N HIS A 91 -0.91 27.63 21.19
CA HIS A 91 -0.31 28.08 22.44
C HIS A 91 0.43 29.39 22.17
N HIS A 92 -0.27 30.52 22.31
CA HIS A 92 0.43 31.77 22.56
C HIS A 92 1.10 31.65 23.93
N HIS A 93 2.43 31.63 23.96
CA HIS A 93 3.20 31.93 25.16
C HIS A 93 2.89 33.36 25.57
N HIS A 94 1.84 33.56 26.40
CA HIS A 94 1.67 34.79 27.14
C HIS A 94 2.68 34.74 28.29
N GLN A 95 3.74 35.55 28.20
CA GLN A 95 4.51 35.92 29.39
C GLN A 95 3.55 36.66 30.33
N ASN A 96 3.42 36.11 31.54
CA ASN A 96 2.58 36.60 32.63
C ASN A 96 2.65 38.11 32.80
N ASN A 97 1.51 38.78 32.66
CA ASN A 97 1.13 39.92 33.49
C ASN A 97 -0.34 39.71 33.86
N TYR A 98 -0.56 39.13 35.04
CA TYR A 98 -1.89 38.90 35.60
C TYR A 98 -2.57 40.25 35.88
N HIS A 99 -3.67 40.52 35.18
CA HIS A 99 -4.64 41.57 35.51
C HIS A 99 -5.97 40.88 35.89
N PRO A 100 -6.57 41.17 37.07
CA PRO A 100 -7.63 40.33 37.65
C PRO A 100 -9.04 40.50 37.06
N ASP A 101 -9.22 41.22 35.94
CA ASP A 101 -10.55 41.67 35.49
C ASP A 101 -10.95 41.26 34.05
N ILE A 102 -10.28 40.27 33.43
CA ILE A 102 -10.68 39.80 32.10
C ILE A 102 -11.53 38.52 32.22
N PRO A 103 -12.79 38.50 31.73
CA PRO A 103 -13.62 37.30 31.72
C PRO A 103 -12.96 36.20 30.89
N LEU A 104 -12.96 34.96 31.42
CA LEU A 104 -12.48 33.74 30.77
C LEU A 104 -13.09 33.60 29.35
N LEU A 105 -12.36 33.99 28.30
CA LEU A 105 -12.68 33.61 26.92
C LEU A 105 -12.08 32.23 26.65
N ASP A 106 -12.84 31.18 26.95
CA ASP A 106 -12.41 29.79 26.85
C ASP A 106 -12.51 29.17 25.44
N GLU A 107 -12.51 29.99 24.38
CA GLU A 107 -12.59 29.49 23.00
C GLU A 107 -11.63 30.25 22.07
N LEU A 108 -10.33 29.97 22.22
CA LEU A 108 -9.39 30.30 21.15
C LEU A 108 -9.74 29.46 19.90
N PRO A 109 -9.85 30.06 18.70
CA PRO A 109 -10.25 29.34 17.50
C PRO A 109 -9.19 28.29 17.12
N SER A 110 -9.54 27.01 17.26
CA SER A 110 -8.71 25.89 16.78
C SER A 110 -8.51 26.01 15.26
N VAL A 111 -7.33 26.45 14.83
CA VAL A 111 -6.97 26.54 13.40
C VAL A 111 -6.89 25.13 12.80
N ARG A 112 -7.69 24.88 11.76
CA ARG A 112 -7.64 23.64 10.98
C ARG A 112 -6.55 23.76 9.93
N GLN A 113 -5.50 22.95 10.04
CA GLN A 113 -4.45 22.85 9.04
C GLN A 113 -4.74 21.69 8.10
N THR A 114 -4.85 21.98 6.80
CA THR A 114 -4.97 20.98 5.74
C THR A 114 -3.63 20.80 5.05
N SER A 115 -3.13 19.57 4.98
CA SER A 115 -1.90 19.22 4.26
C SER A 115 -2.23 18.27 3.10
N TYR A 116 -1.60 18.49 1.96
CA TYR A 116 -1.73 17.62 0.79
C TYR A 116 -0.83 16.39 0.96
N LEU A 117 -1.40 15.19 0.81
CA LEU A 117 -0.66 13.94 0.95
C LEU A 117 -0.19 13.39 -0.39
N GLY A 118 -0.90 13.63 -1.48
CA GLY A 118 -0.56 13.10 -2.81
C GLY A 118 -1.79 12.86 -3.68
N LYS A 119 -1.58 12.28 -4.85
CA LYS A 119 -2.65 11.95 -5.80
C LYS A 119 -2.53 10.56 -6.42
N VAL A 120 -3.65 10.07 -6.95
CA VAL A 120 -3.74 8.86 -7.76
C VAL A 120 -4.49 9.20 -9.03
N THR A 121 -3.99 8.71 -10.17
CA THR A 121 -4.66 8.82 -11.47
C THR A 121 -5.02 7.43 -11.98
N VAL A 122 -6.30 7.20 -12.21
CA VAL A 122 -6.84 5.93 -12.72
C VAL A 122 -7.46 6.15 -14.09
N ASN A 123 -7.15 5.27 -15.03
CA ASN A 123 -7.79 5.29 -16.34
C ASN A 123 -9.06 4.43 -16.31
N LEU A 124 -10.22 5.07 -16.28
CA LEU A 124 -11.51 4.39 -16.27
C LEU A 124 -11.71 3.51 -17.51
N SER A 125 -11.14 3.87 -18.67
CA SER A 125 -11.35 3.09 -19.89
C SER A 125 -10.79 1.67 -19.82
N GLU A 126 -9.85 1.39 -18.90
CA GLU A 126 -9.26 0.05 -18.70
C GLU A 126 -10.25 -0.93 -18.05
N PHE A 127 -11.29 -0.42 -17.38
CA PHE A 127 -12.29 -1.22 -16.67
C PHE A 127 -13.53 -1.52 -17.52
N ALA A 128 -13.57 -1.02 -18.77
CA ALA A 128 -14.71 -1.22 -19.64
C ALA A 128 -14.87 -2.71 -19.99
N GLY A 129 -16.08 -3.24 -19.79
CA GLY A 129 -16.39 -4.62 -20.14
C GLY A 129 -16.09 -5.66 -19.07
N ILE A 130 -15.62 -5.22 -17.89
CA ILE A 130 -15.52 -6.07 -16.72
C ILE A 130 -16.78 -5.88 -15.89
N GLU A 131 -17.39 -6.99 -15.48
CA GLU A 131 -18.56 -6.96 -14.62
C GLU A 131 -18.17 -6.58 -13.19
N GLY A 132 -18.94 -5.66 -12.59
CA GLY A 132 -18.73 -5.19 -11.23
C GLY A 132 -17.56 -4.23 -11.04
N THR A 133 -17.29 -3.90 -9.78
CA THR A 133 -16.15 -3.08 -9.38
C THR A 133 -14.92 -3.95 -9.17
N GLN A 134 -13.76 -3.44 -9.59
CA GLN A 134 -12.47 -4.13 -9.45
C GLN A 134 -11.64 -3.43 -8.38
N PRO A 135 -11.17 -4.15 -7.33
CA PRO A 135 -10.38 -3.56 -6.26
C PRO A 135 -8.95 -3.29 -6.71
N MET A 136 -8.51 -2.05 -6.53
CA MET A 136 -7.20 -1.54 -6.94
C MET A 136 -6.48 -0.90 -5.77
N ARG A 137 -5.17 -1.17 -5.68
CA ARG A 137 -4.28 -0.61 -4.65
C ARG A 137 -3.29 0.33 -5.32
N TYR A 138 -3.30 1.59 -4.95
CA TYR A 138 -2.44 2.60 -5.56
C TYR A 138 -1.54 3.26 -4.51
N LEU A 139 -0.24 3.29 -4.79
CA LEU A 139 0.67 4.18 -4.08
C LEU A 139 0.37 5.63 -4.46
N LEU A 140 0.36 6.55 -3.49
CA LEU A 140 0.23 7.97 -3.79
C LEU A 140 1.42 8.46 -4.62
N LYS A 141 1.13 9.13 -5.74
CA LYS A 141 2.09 9.92 -6.52
C LYS A 141 2.14 11.36 -5.97
N ASP A 142 3.20 12.08 -6.32
CA ASP A 142 3.47 13.44 -5.82
C ASP A 142 3.37 13.52 -4.29
N SER A 143 3.90 12.48 -3.63
CA SER A 143 3.77 12.28 -2.19
C SER A 143 5.13 12.24 -1.52
N LYS A 144 5.21 12.82 -0.32
CA LYS A 144 6.37 12.66 0.59
C LYS A 144 6.27 11.40 1.44
N VAL A 145 5.21 10.61 1.26
CA VAL A 145 4.89 9.45 2.10
C VAL A 145 4.49 8.25 1.25
N ASN A 146 4.81 7.06 1.72
CA ASN A 146 4.47 5.81 1.03
C ASN A 146 3.06 5.34 1.41
N ALA A 147 2.09 6.24 1.27
CA ALA A 147 0.69 5.96 1.59
C ALA A 147 0.02 5.21 0.43
N VAL A 148 -0.83 4.24 0.77
CA VAL A 148 -1.53 3.38 -0.20
C VAL A 148 -3.02 3.66 -0.13
N LEU A 149 -3.61 4.10 -1.24
CA LEU A 149 -5.04 4.31 -1.38
C LEU A 149 -5.67 3.07 -2.04
N ASN A 150 -6.64 2.46 -1.36
CA ASN A 150 -7.43 1.36 -1.89
C ASN A 150 -8.75 1.91 -2.43
N VAL A 151 -9.05 1.60 -3.69
CA VAL A 151 -10.28 2.00 -4.36
C VAL A 151 -10.83 0.82 -5.15
N GLU A 152 -12.12 0.85 -5.47
CA GLU A 152 -12.72 -0.07 -6.44
C GLU A 152 -13.29 0.72 -7.60
N VAL A 153 -13.12 0.21 -8.82
CA VAL A 153 -13.52 0.90 -10.05
C VAL A 153 -14.31 -0.05 -10.94
N GLY A 154 -15.48 0.38 -11.38
CA GLY A 154 -16.33 -0.33 -12.33
C GLY A 154 -16.76 0.57 -13.49
N MET A 155 -16.97 -0.03 -14.67
CA MET A 155 -17.38 0.67 -15.89
C MET A 155 -18.41 -0.16 -16.69
N THR A 156 -19.69 0.17 -16.51
CA THR A 156 -20.81 -0.52 -17.15
C THR A 156 -21.26 0.24 -18.40
N LEU A 157 -21.24 -0.40 -19.56
CA LEU A 157 -21.67 0.20 -20.82
C LEU A 157 -23.20 0.41 -20.83
N ILE A 158 -23.65 1.63 -21.13
CA ILE A 158 -25.09 1.97 -21.23
C ILE A 158 -25.52 2.41 -22.64
N LYS A 159 -24.58 2.78 -23.51
CA LYS A 159 -24.88 3.13 -24.91
C LYS A 159 -23.75 2.70 -25.84
N GLY A 160 -24.11 1.91 -26.85
CA GLY A 160 -23.19 1.32 -27.82
C GLY A 160 -23.11 -0.20 -27.66
N ASN A 161 -22.27 -0.86 -28.45
CA ASN A 161 -21.93 -2.27 -28.28
C ASN A 161 -20.46 -2.37 -27.89
N LEU A 162 -20.16 -3.11 -26.82
CA LEU A 162 -18.79 -3.28 -26.35
C LEU A 162 -17.90 -3.97 -27.39
N ALA A 163 -18.46 -4.90 -28.17
CA ALA A 163 -17.74 -5.65 -29.21
C ALA A 163 -17.19 -4.76 -30.34
N ASP A 164 -17.71 -3.53 -30.48
CA ASP A 164 -17.23 -2.57 -31.48
C ASP A 164 -15.95 -1.84 -31.05
N TYR A 165 -15.51 -2.05 -29.79
CA TYR A 165 -14.42 -1.29 -29.19
C TYR A 165 -13.28 -2.17 -28.69
N VAL A 166 -12.06 -1.66 -28.80
CA VAL A 166 -10.87 -2.25 -28.19
C VAL A 166 -10.62 -1.57 -26.85
N VAL A 167 -10.71 -2.35 -25.78
CA VAL A 167 -10.48 -1.90 -24.41
C VAL A 167 -8.97 -1.95 -24.10
N PRO A 168 -8.35 -0.85 -23.61
CA PRO A 168 -6.97 -0.88 -23.15
C PRO A 168 -6.79 -1.90 -22.01
N PRO A 169 -5.68 -2.66 -21.97
CA PRO A 169 -5.45 -3.62 -20.90
C PRO A 169 -5.35 -2.90 -19.55
N ILE A 170 -5.87 -3.52 -18.48
CA ILE A 170 -5.68 -3.02 -17.12
C ILE A 170 -4.19 -3.02 -16.82
N ARG A 171 -3.64 -1.84 -16.58
CA ARG A 171 -2.31 -1.72 -16.00
C ARG A 171 -2.48 -2.00 -14.51
N SER A 172 -2.28 -3.25 -14.12
CA SER A 172 -2.18 -3.61 -12.70
C SER A 172 -0.96 -2.87 -12.14
N LYS A 173 -1.18 -1.70 -11.54
CA LYS A 173 -0.17 -0.94 -10.81
C LYS A 173 0.05 -1.53 -9.41
N GLY A 174 -0.10 -2.84 -9.26
CA GLY A 174 0.21 -3.56 -8.03
C GLY A 174 1.70 -3.86 -7.98
N LEU A 175 2.49 -3.02 -7.27
CA LEU A 175 3.89 -3.18 -6.82
C LEU A 175 4.99 -3.64 -7.83
N LEU A 176 4.66 -4.27 -8.96
CA LEU A 176 5.59 -4.89 -9.89
C LEU A 176 6.07 -3.90 -10.98
N ASN A 177 5.30 -2.87 -11.33
CA ASN A 177 5.68 -1.93 -12.40
C ASN A 177 6.43 -0.68 -11.90
N MET A 178 7.04 -0.71 -10.71
CA MET A 178 7.92 0.38 -10.21
C MET A 178 9.13 0.66 -11.11
N PHE A 179 9.41 -0.19 -12.10
CA PHE A 179 10.54 -0.08 -13.02
C PHE A 179 10.18 0.34 -14.46
N GLU A 180 8.89 0.54 -14.79
CA GLU A 180 8.46 0.76 -16.18
C GLU A 180 8.17 2.24 -16.52
N ASP A 181 8.03 3.13 -15.53
CA ASP A 181 7.82 4.59 -15.75
C ASP A 181 9.10 5.33 -16.23
N SER A 182 10.18 4.61 -16.58
CA SER A 182 11.45 5.15 -17.10
C SER A 182 11.51 5.28 -18.64
N VAL A 183 10.58 4.69 -19.38
CA VAL A 183 10.73 4.55 -20.85
C VAL A 183 9.85 5.51 -21.68
N TYR A 184 9.08 6.40 -21.04
CA TYR A 184 8.27 7.39 -21.78
C TYR A 184 8.92 8.78 -21.87
N GLU A 185 10.20 8.84 -22.21
CA GLU A 185 10.80 10.01 -22.85
C GLU A 185 12.12 9.64 -23.53
N SER A 186 12.06 9.16 -24.79
CA SER A 186 13.07 9.41 -25.85
C SER A 186 12.75 8.66 -27.14
N SER A 187 12.54 9.45 -28.20
CA SER A 187 12.86 9.17 -29.61
C SER A 187 12.27 7.93 -30.32
N SER A 188 11.42 8.26 -31.30
CA SER A 188 11.41 7.73 -32.67
C SER A 188 12.62 6.87 -33.10
N SER A 189 12.36 5.61 -33.49
CA SER A 189 12.77 5.00 -34.77
C SER A 189 12.35 3.53 -34.76
N GLY A 190 11.87 3.03 -35.89
CA GLY A 190 11.15 1.76 -35.96
C GLY A 190 12.05 0.52 -35.95
N SER A 191 11.43 -0.62 -35.65
CA SER A 191 11.60 -1.84 -36.43
C SER A 191 10.47 -2.84 -36.15
N LYS A 192 10.02 -3.45 -37.23
CA LYS A 192 8.97 -4.47 -37.32
C LYS A 192 9.58 -5.83 -36.98
N HIS A 193 8.89 -6.65 -36.19
CA HIS A 193 8.82 -8.12 -36.19
C HIS A 193 7.88 -8.48 -35.01
N GLY A 194 6.95 -9.40 -35.00
CA GLY A 194 6.33 -10.33 -35.94
C GLY A 194 5.16 -10.94 -35.15
N ALA A 195 4.02 -11.14 -35.80
CA ALA A 195 2.82 -11.69 -35.17
C ALA A 195 2.99 -13.17 -34.81
N ALA A 196 2.47 -13.59 -33.65
CA ALA A 196 1.69 -14.83 -33.53
C ALA A 196 1.06 -15.00 -32.13
N SER A 197 -0.22 -15.36 -32.17
CA SER A 197 -0.90 -16.28 -31.26
C SER A 197 -1.36 -15.79 -29.89
N ALA A 198 -2.64 -15.42 -29.89
CA ALA A 198 -3.57 -15.67 -28.80
C ALA A 198 -3.49 -17.14 -28.33
N VAL A 199 -3.16 -17.34 -27.06
CA VAL A 199 -3.62 -18.48 -26.25
C VAL A 199 -3.78 -17.97 -24.83
N SER A 200 -5.01 -17.94 -24.35
CA SER A 200 -5.36 -17.87 -22.93
C SER A 200 -4.77 -19.05 -22.16
N PRO A 201 -4.27 -18.86 -20.93
CA PRO A 201 -4.30 -19.95 -19.96
C PRO A 201 -4.86 -19.45 -18.63
N PHE A 202 -6.16 -19.68 -18.45
CA PHE A 202 -6.66 -20.04 -17.12
C PHE A 202 -6.54 -21.57 -17.05
N SER A 203 -5.77 -22.06 -16.07
CA SER A 203 -5.30 -23.45 -15.88
C SER A 203 -3.86 -23.71 -16.34
N GLU A 204 -2.89 -23.25 -15.55
CA GLU A 204 -1.54 -23.82 -15.54
C GLU A 204 -1.17 -24.22 -14.10
N SER A 205 -0.69 -25.45 -13.97
CA SER A 205 -0.33 -26.14 -12.73
C SER A 205 0.79 -25.41 -11.98
N LYS A 206 0.84 -25.62 -10.64
CA LYS A 206 1.81 -25.03 -9.70
C LYS A 206 3.28 -25.19 -10.13
N LEU A 207 3.59 -26.16 -10.99
CA LEU A 207 4.94 -26.43 -11.52
C LEU A 207 5.43 -25.41 -12.56
N HIS A 208 4.55 -24.73 -13.29
CA HIS A 208 4.96 -23.81 -14.38
C HIS A 208 5.35 -22.40 -13.89
N ARG A 209 5.03 -22.06 -12.64
CA ARG A 209 5.37 -20.75 -12.04
C ARG A 209 6.84 -20.68 -11.63
N SER A 210 7.42 -21.76 -11.11
CA SER A 210 8.83 -21.81 -10.70
C SER A 210 9.78 -21.65 -11.89
N ALA A 211 9.46 -22.28 -13.02
CA ALA A 211 10.28 -22.25 -14.23
C ALA A 211 10.37 -20.85 -14.90
N LYS A 212 9.33 -20.03 -14.81
CA LYS A 212 9.33 -18.65 -15.38
C LYS A 212 10.04 -17.62 -14.49
N ILE A 213 10.09 -17.85 -13.17
CA ILE A 213 10.77 -16.96 -12.23
C ILE A 213 12.29 -17.19 -12.28
N THR A 214 12.74 -18.44 -12.41
CA THR A 214 14.17 -18.79 -12.44
C THR A 214 14.87 -18.50 -13.79
N SER A 215 14.10 -18.26 -14.86
CA SER A 215 14.66 -17.98 -16.20
C SER A 215 15.09 -16.53 -16.42
N ASP A 216 14.78 -15.61 -15.50
CA ASP A 216 15.20 -14.21 -15.61
C ASP A 216 16.64 -14.06 -15.08
N PRO A 217 17.62 -13.65 -15.91
CA PRO A 217 19.02 -13.52 -15.51
C PRO A 217 19.24 -12.53 -14.36
N VAL A 218 18.34 -11.57 -14.16
CA VAL A 218 18.36 -10.65 -13.02
C VAL A 218 17.95 -11.36 -11.74
N ILE A 219 16.92 -12.20 -11.80
CA ILE A 219 16.44 -13.00 -10.67
C ILE A 219 17.45 -14.08 -10.34
N THR A 220 18.05 -14.76 -11.34
CA THR A 220 19.13 -15.74 -11.13
C THR A 220 20.32 -15.11 -10.39
N ARG A 221 20.70 -13.87 -10.76
CA ARG A 221 21.80 -13.16 -10.09
C ARG A 221 21.47 -12.75 -8.65
N LEU A 222 20.22 -12.33 -8.39
CA LEU A 222 19.76 -12.00 -7.04
C LEU A 222 19.66 -13.25 -6.16
N TYR A 223 19.16 -14.35 -6.71
CA TYR A 223 19.14 -15.67 -6.07
C TYR A 223 20.56 -16.06 -5.67
N GLN A 224 21.51 -16.03 -6.61
CA GLN A 224 22.91 -16.37 -6.35
C GLN A 224 23.55 -15.48 -5.27
N LYS A 225 23.30 -14.17 -5.29
CA LYS A 225 23.80 -13.22 -4.28
C LYS A 225 23.23 -13.44 -2.88
N THR A 226 22.01 -13.98 -2.77
CA THR A 226 21.39 -14.25 -1.46
C THR A 226 22.16 -15.33 -0.68
N PHE A 227 22.83 -16.24 -1.39
CA PHE A 227 23.68 -17.28 -0.80
C PHE A 227 25.12 -16.86 -0.50
N GLU A 228 25.53 -15.67 -0.94
CA GLU A 228 26.86 -15.11 -0.61
C GLU A 228 26.93 -14.62 0.85
N ILE A 229 25.79 -14.50 1.53
CA ILE A 229 25.69 -14.11 2.94
C ILE A 229 25.70 -15.37 3.80
N SER A 230 26.66 -15.47 4.72
CA SER A 230 26.72 -16.59 5.67
C SER A 230 25.51 -16.54 6.60
N TRP A 231 24.63 -17.52 6.45
CA TRP A 231 23.46 -17.69 7.29
C TRP A 231 23.80 -18.67 8.43
N ASP A 232 23.72 -18.20 9.67
CA ASP A 232 24.03 -19.00 10.86
C ASP A 232 22.84 -19.92 11.19
N ARG A 233 22.87 -21.13 10.62
CA ARG A 233 21.82 -22.14 10.75
C ARG A 233 21.78 -22.70 12.16
N ARG A 234 20.63 -22.63 12.82
CA ARG A 234 20.41 -23.43 14.04
C ARG A 234 20.02 -24.87 13.68
N PRO A 235 20.31 -25.84 14.55
CA PRO A 235 19.95 -27.24 14.31
C PRO A 235 18.43 -27.39 14.10
N GLY A 236 18.02 -27.89 12.92
CA GLY A 236 16.60 -28.11 12.58
C GLY A 236 15.93 -27.00 11.75
N GLU A 237 16.63 -25.90 11.44
CA GLU A 237 16.11 -24.83 10.57
C GLU A 237 16.43 -25.10 9.07
N PHE A 238 15.52 -24.69 8.18
CA PHE A 238 15.71 -24.73 6.72
C PHE A 238 16.85 -23.84 6.32
N SER A 239 17.78 -24.30 5.49
CA SER A 239 18.75 -23.42 4.83
C SER A 239 18.09 -22.27 4.07
N ALA A 240 18.86 -21.22 3.80
CA ALA A 240 18.39 -20.12 2.97
C ALA A 240 17.83 -20.60 1.62
N GLU A 241 18.35 -21.71 1.07
CA GLU A 241 17.90 -22.29 -0.19
C GLU A 241 16.54 -22.97 -0.02
N GLU A 242 16.42 -23.83 0.99
CA GLU A 242 15.19 -24.55 1.31
C GLU A 242 14.05 -23.61 1.73
N CYS A 243 14.36 -22.52 2.44
CA CYS A 243 13.41 -21.47 2.80
C CYS A 243 12.84 -20.78 1.55
N VAL A 244 13.70 -20.42 0.59
CA VAL A 244 13.28 -19.77 -0.65
C VAL A 244 12.47 -20.74 -1.51
N ASP A 245 12.90 -22.00 -1.59
CA ASP A 245 12.18 -23.03 -2.34
C ASP A 245 10.79 -23.30 -1.74
N ASP A 246 10.67 -23.36 -0.42
CA ASP A 246 9.37 -23.49 0.27
C ASP A 246 8.44 -22.33 -0.06
N ILE A 247 8.93 -21.08 0.00
CA ILE A 247 8.16 -19.88 -0.37
C ILE A 247 7.73 -19.93 -1.85
N ILE A 248 8.61 -20.40 -2.75
CA ILE A 248 8.32 -20.51 -4.19
C ILE A 248 7.25 -21.58 -4.46
N VAL A 249 7.22 -22.67 -3.68
CA VAL A 249 6.22 -23.73 -3.78
C VAL A 249 4.90 -23.35 -3.08
N GLY A 250 4.89 -22.27 -2.31
CA GLY A 250 3.72 -21.69 -1.65
C GLY A 250 3.59 -22.03 -0.17
N GLY A 251 4.68 -22.44 0.48
CA GLY A 251 4.83 -22.51 1.93
C GLY A 251 5.10 -21.13 2.55
N ASP A 252 5.39 -21.12 3.84
CA ASP A 252 5.59 -19.92 4.66
C ASP A 252 7.07 -19.60 4.92
N GLY A 253 7.99 -20.44 4.43
CA GLY A 253 9.43 -20.26 4.56
C GLY A 253 10.00 -20.66 5.91
N TRP A 254 9.22 -21.34 6.77
CA TRP A 254 9.65 -21.74 8.10
C TRP A 254 9.77 -23.25 8.23
N ALA A 255 10.87 -23.72 8.83
CA ALA A 255 11.01 -25.12 9.16
C ALA A 255 9.99 -25.53 10.21
N LYS A 256 9.40 -26.72 10.01
CA LYS A 256 8.36 -27.29 10.86
C LYS A 256 8.82 -28.60 11.49
N ASN A 257 8.35 -28.89 12.69
CA ASN A 257 8.56 -30.17 13.36
C ASN A 257 7.63 -31.26 12.75
N GLU A 258 7.74 -32.50 13.24
CA GLU A 258 6.92 -33.65 12.79
C GLU A 258 5.40 -33.44 13.01
N GLU A 259 5.03 -32.48 13.85
CA GLU A 259 3.64 -32.13 14.20
C GLU A 259 3.10 -30.95 13.35
N GLY A 260 3.93 -30.39 12.46
CA GLY A 260 3.57 -29.29 11.57
C GLY A 260 3.64 -27.89 12.19
N GLU A 261 4.19 -27.75 13.39
CA GLU A 261 4.41 -26.48 14.07
C GLU A 261 5.74 -25.87 13.66
N ASN A 262 5.78 -24.54 13.47
CA ASN A 262 7.03 -23.85 13.14
C ASN A 262 8.00 -23.93 14.32
N PHE A 263 9.27 -24.24 14.07
CA PHE A 263 10.28 -24.35 15.13
C PHE A 263 10.41 -23.07 15.97
N ILE A 264 10.17 -21.89 15.37
CA ILE A 264 10.16 -20.62 16.09
C ILE A 264 9.03 -20.54 17.10
N ASP A 265 7.85 -21.03 16.76
CA ASP A 265 6.68 -20.97 17.63
C ASP A 265 6.87 -21.90 18.84
N VAL A 266 7.46 -23.08 18.62
CA VAL A 266 7.87 -24.02 19.67
C VAL A 266 8.90 -23.39 20.61
N GLN A 267 9.91 -22.70 20.06
CA GLN A 267 10.94 -22.05 20.86
C GLN A 267 10.40 -20.85 21.64
N LEU A 268 9.51 -20.05 21.06
CA LEU A 268 8.80 -18.98 21.75
C LEU A 268 7.91 -19.51 22.87
N ALA A 269 7.23 -20.64 22.65
CA ALA A 269 6.41 -21.29 23.67
C ALA A 269 7.28 -21.77 24.85
N SER A 270 8.45 -22.36 24.56
CA SER A 270 9.41 -22.78 25.58
C SER A 270 9.99 -21.61 26.38
N LEU A 271 10.33 -20.49 25.73
CA LEU A 271 10.80 -19.28 26.43
C LEU A 271 9.70 -18.68 27.33
N LYS A 272 8.45 -18.67 26.86
CA LYS A 272 7.30 -18.19 27.65
C LYS A 272 7.02 -19.09 28.85
N SER A 273 7.11 -20.41 28.72
CA SER A 273 6.89 -21.34 29.84
C SER A 273 7.98 -21.19 30.93
N HIS A 274 9.24 -20.97 30.54
CA HIS A 274 10.33 -20.69 31.48
C HIS A 274 10.13 -19.37 32.24
N SER A 275 9.62 -18.33 31.59
CA SER A 275 9.30 -17.06 32.26
C SER A 275 8.17 -17.20 33.29
N HIS A 276 7.18 -18.06 33.03
CA HIS A 276 6.09 -18.35 33.96
C HIS A 276 6.52 -19.21 35.15
N HIS A 277 7.51 -20.09 35.00
CA HIS A 277 8.06 -20.86 36.12
C HIS A 277 8.93 -20.01 37.06
N GLN A 278 9.71 -19.04 36.54
CA GLN A 278 10.46 -18.10 37.38
C GLN A 278 9.55 -17.17 38.20
N ALA A 279 8.40 -16.76 37.67
CA ALA A 279 7.45 -15.91 38.40
C ALA A 279 6.78 -16.62 39.60
N ARG A 280 6.66 -17.96 39.58
CA ARG A 280 6.01 -18.73 40.67
C ARG A 280 6.95 -19.07 41.82
N HIS A 281 8.27 -18.98 41.63
CA HIS A 281 9.25 -19.32 42.66
C HIS A 281 9.65 -18.12 43.54
N ASN A 282 9.09 -16.92 43.29
CA ASN A 282 9.45 -15.68 43.99
C ASN A 282 8.39 -15.17 44.99
N THR A 283 7.34 -15.94 45.29
CA THR A 283 6.24 -15.52 46.18
C THR A 283 6.27 -16.08 47.61
N LEU A 284 7.41 -16.57 48.08
CA LEU A 284 7.61 -16.91 49.49
C LEU A 284 8.96 -16.38 49.94
N TYR A 285 8.98 -15.14 50.44
CA TYR A 285 9.88 -14.58 51.47
C TYR A 285 9.80 -13.06 51.35
N SER A 286 9.08 -12.42 52.27
CA SER A 286 9.27 -11.00 52.58
C SER A 286 10.11 -10.91 53.84
N PRO A 287 11.23 -10.18 53.80
CA PRO A 287 11.46 -9.21 54.87
C PRO A 287 11.88 -7.82 54.33
N THR A 288 11.25 -6.83 54.94
CA THR A 288 11.74 -5.49 55.31
C THR A 288 13.08 -4.98 54.77
N THR A 289 12.97 -3.84 54.08
CA THR A 289 13.76 -2.60 54.20
C THR A 289 15.27 -2.70 54.36
N GLU A 290 16.03 -2.25 53.35
CA GLU A 290 17.06 -1.22 53.49
C GLU A 290 17.56 -0.71 52.13
N TYR A 291 17.89 0.58 52.10
CA TYR A 291 18.44 1.32 50.97
C TYR A 291 19.85 0.81 50.65
N GLU A 292 20.12 0.37 49.42
CA GLU A 292 21.49 0.40 48.89
C GLU A 292 21.49 0.66 47.38
N SER A 293 22.17 1.75 47.01
CA SER A 293 22.38 2.21 45.64
C SER A 293 23.30 1.27 44.87
N VAL A 294 22.82 0.68 43.77
CA VAL A 294 23.68 0.00 42.79
C VAL A 294 23.36 0.51 41.39
N GLN A 295 24.41 0.98 40.73
CA GLN A 295 24.46 1.60 39.42
C GLN A 295 23.91 0.68 38.32
N THR A 296 23.01 1.21 37.48
CA THR A 296 22.57 0.56 36.24
C THR A 296 23.67 0.67 35.17
N PRO A 297 24.10 -0.43 34.52
CA PRO A 297 25.05 -0.33 33.43
C PRO A 297 24.36 0.23 32.18
N SER A 298 25.02 1.22 31.59
CA SER A 298 24.65 1.98 30.41
C SER A 298 24.23 1.12 29.21
N HIS A 299 23.14 1.52 28.56
CA HIS A 299 22.79 1.09 27.20
C HIS A 299 23.97 1.30 26.25
N LYS A 300 24.55 0.21 25.74
CA LYS A 300 25.54 0.26 24.66
C LYS A 300 24.85 0.71 23.37
N SER A 301 25.23 1.89 22.92
CA SER A 301 24.96 2.45 21.60
C SER A 301 25.59 1.59 20.51
N TRP A 302 24.83 1.21 19.50
CA TRP A 302 25.36 0.65 18.26
C TRP A 302 25.92 1.78 17.40
N GLN A 303 27.25 1.83 17.25
CA GLN A 303 27.91 2.66 16.23
C GLN A 303 28.34 1.78 15.06
N VAL A 304 27.96 2.18 13.86
CA VAL A 304 28.37 1.56 12.59
C VAL A 304 29.68 2.22 12.16
N HIS A 305 30.78 1.46 12.15
CA HIS A 305 32.03 1.90 11.56
C HIS A 305 32.02 1.64 10.05
N HIS A 306 32.10 2.71 9.26
CA HIS A 306 32.48 2.62 7.86
C HIS A 306 33.96 2.25 7.76
N ILE A 307 34.28 1.14 7.10
CA ILE A 307 35.63 0.83 6.63
C ILE A 307 35.70 1.24 5.17
N VAL A 308 36.54 2.22 4.87
CA VAL A 308 37.00 2.57 3.52
C VAL A 308 38.31 1.82 3.28
N ARG A 309 38.34 0.96 2.28
CA ARG A 309 39.53 0.63 1.49
C ARG A 309 39.12 0.34 0.06
#